data_AF-A0A2V0PFQ2-F1
#
_entry.id   AF-A0A2V0PFQ2-F1
#
_cell.length_a   1.000
_cell.length_b   1.000
_cell.length_c   1.000
_cell.angle_alpha   90.00
_cell.angle_beta   90.00
_cell.angle_gamma   90.00
#
_symmetry.space_group_name_H-M   'P 1'
#
loop_
_entity.id
_entity.type
_entity.pdbx_description
1 polymer ?
#
loop_
_entity_poly.entity_id
_entity_poly.type
_entity_poly.pdbx_seq_one_letter_code
_entity_poly.pdbx_strand_id
1 'polypeptide(L)'
;MVEAGQVHARIDGASGMVTFAEDPETHTSAATAAAVDAALRRAVALSARVAALQEAVLLEPAFAARAAARERSAGGVFGGGGGGGGGGSGGLADEMGALPAFAPVG
;
A
#
# COMPACT_ATOMS: atom_id res chain seq x y z
N MET A 1 4.87 14.57 -30.40
CA MET A 1 5.48 15.12 -29.16
C MET A 1 4.83 16.44 -28.76
N VAL A 2 4.92 17.50 -29.57
CA VAL A 2 4.24 18.79 -29.28
C VAL A 2 2.71 18.66 -29.38
N GLU A 3 2.17 18.12 -30.49
CA GLU A 3 0.72 17.88 -30.65
C GLU A 3 0.14 16.86 -29.65
N ALA A 4 0.97 15.95 -29.15
CA ALA A 4 0.57 14.96 -28.16
C ALA A 4 0.55 15.53 -26.73
N GLY A 5 0.82 16.84 -26.56
CA GLY A 5 0.88 17.51 -25.26
C GLY A 5 2.07 17.10 -24.38
N GLN A 6 3.04 16.36 -24.93
CA GLN A 6 4.19 15.85 -24.16
C GLN A 6 5.32 16.87 -24.02
N VAL A 7 5.35 17.89 -24.89
CA VAL A 7 6.33 18.96 -24.89
C VAL A 7 5.63 20.26 -25.24
N HIS A 8 5.65 21.23 -24.33
CA HIS A 8 5.23 22.60 -24.63
C HIS A 8 6.36 23.29 -25.41
N ALA A 9 6.23 23.35 -26.74
CA ALA A 9 7.19 24.04 -27.58
C ALA A 9 6.49 24.60 -28.83
N ARG A 10 7.02 25.71 -29.35
CA ARG A 10 6.57 26.31 -30.61
C ARG A 10 7.70 26.20 -31.64
N ILE A 11 7.35 25.76 -32.85
CA ILE A 11 8.29 25.67 -33.97
C ILE A 11 8.07 26.91 -34.84
N ASP A 12 9.12 27.70 -35.04
CA ASP A 12 9.09 28.81 -36.00
C ASP A 12 9.62 28.33 -37.36
N GLY A 13 8.72 28.23 -38.33
CA GLY A 13 9.03 27.73 -39.68
C GLY A 13 9.92 28.65 -40.51
N ALA A 14 10.05 29.93 -40.15
CA ALA A 14 10.90 30.88 -40.88
C ALA A 14 12.37 30.79 -40.44
N SER A 15 12.64 30.49 -39.17
CA SER A 15 13.99 30.38 -38.61
C SER A 15 14.46 28.94 -38.39
N GLY A 16 13.56 27.95 -38.47
CA GLY A 16 13.86 26.55 -38.18
C GLY A 16 14.13 26.27 -36.70
N MET A 17 13.89 27.26 -35.82
CA MET A 17 14.14 27.14 -34.39
C MET A 17 12.95 26.57 -33.63
N VAL A 18 13.26 25.80 -32.58
CA VAL A 18 12.29 25.28 -31.62
C VAL A 18 12.42 26.08 -30.33
N THR A 19 11.38 26.80 -29.96
CA THR A 19 11.29 27.49 -28.68
C THR A 19 10.53 26.60 -27.70
N PHE A 20 11.21 26.10 -26.67
CA PHE A 20 10.57 25.40 -25.57
C PHE A 20 9.85 26.43 -24.71
N ALA A 21 8.52 26.32 -24.62
CA ALA A 21 7.72 27.11 -23.71
C ALA A 21 7.66 26.36 -22.39
N GLU A 22 7.97 27.03 -21.28
CA GLU A 22 7.76 26.46 -19.96
C GLU A 22 6.27 26.16 -19.77
N ASP A 23 5.97 24.98 -19.21
CA ASP A 23 4.61 24.48 -19.07
C ASP A 23 3.72 25.52 -18.35
N PRO A 24 2.70 26.09 -19.00
CA PRO A 24 1.87 27.15 -18.42
C PRO A 24 0.87 26.63 -17.38
N GLU A 25 0.83 25.31 -17.13
CA GLU A 25 0.06 24.67 -16.05
C GLU A 25 0.49 25.22 -14.69
N THR A 26 -0.07 26.38 -14.33
CA THR A 26 0.23 27.06 -13.07
C THR A 26 -0.41 26.33 -11.88
N HIS A 27 -1.15 25.23 -12.11
CA HIS A 27 -1.94 24.44 -11.16
C HIS A 27 -2.80 25.27 -10.18
N THR A 28 -2.98 26.57 -10.44
CA THR A 28 -3.68 27.55 -9.61
C THR A 28 -5.16 27.64 -9.94
N SER A 29 -5.64 26.81 -10.87
CA SER A 29 -7.06 26.79 -11.21
C SER A 29 -7.90 26.29 -10.02
N ALA A 30 -9.07 26.89 -9.82
CA ALA A 30 -10.02 26.43 -8.81
C ALA A 30 -10.45 24.96 -9.05
N ALA A 31 -10.40 24.49 -10.30
CA ALA A 31 -10.70 23.11 -10.67
C ALA A 31 -9.64 22.13 -10.16
N THR A 32 -8.35 22.44 -10.31
CA THR A 32 -7.26 21.63 -9.73
C THR A 32 -7.32 21.61 -8.21
N ALA A 33 -7.61 22.76 -7.57
CA ALA A 33 -7.80 22.83 -6.13
C ALA A 33 -8.96 21.93 -5.65
N ALA A 34 -10.10 21.97 -6.34
CA ALA A 34 -11.26 21.12 -6.02
C ALA A 34 -10.98 19.63 -6.25
N ALA A 35 -10.24 19.27 -7.31
CA ALA A 35 -9.84 17.90 -7.57
C ALA A 35 -8.89 17.36 -6.48
N VAL A 36 -7.93 18.18 -6.04
CA VAL A 36 -7.00 17.84 -4.94
C VAL A 36 -7.77 17.70 -3.63
N ASP A 37 -8.67 18.62 -3.30
CA ASP A 37 -9.48 18.53 -2.08
C ASP A 37 -10.37 17.28 -2.07
N ALA A 38 -10.99 16.95 -3.21
CA ALA A 38 -11.75 15.70 -3.36
C ALA A 38 -10.86 14.46 -3.18
N ALA A 39 -9.63 14.47 -3.71
CA ALA A 39 -8.68 13.40 -3.52
C ALA A 39 -8.26 13.25 -2.05
N LEU A 40 -7.96 14.36 -1.36
CA LEU A 40 -7.61 14.39 0.06
C LEU A 40 -8.74 13.84 0.93
N ARG A 41 -9.98 14.27 0.71
CA ARG A 41 -11.14 13.75 1.46
C ARG A 41 -11.31 12.24 1.29
N ARG A 42 -11.11 11.73 0.07
CA ARG A 42 -11.13 10.27 -0.18
C ARG A 42 -10.01 9.55 0.56
N ALA A 43 -8.80 10.11 0.57
CA ALA A 43 -7.66 9.53 1.29
C ALA A 43 -7.90 9.48 2.81
N VAL A 44 -8.46 10.54 3.40
CA VAL A 44 -8.83 10.59 4.83
C VAL A 44 -9.95 9.59 5.15
N ALA A 45 -10.96 9.48 4.30
CA ALA A 45 -12.02 8.50 4.49
C ALA A 45 -11.48 7.06 4.42
N LEU A 46 -10.52 6.80 3.52
CA LEU A 46 -9.86 5.50 3.40
C LEU A 46 -9.01 5.19 4.63
N SER A 47 -8.21 6.14 5.13
CA SER A 47 -7.37 5.93 6.32
C SER A 47 -8.20 5.60 7.55
N ALA A 48 -9.34 6.27 7.73
CA ALA A 48 -10.28 5.96 8.81
C ALA A 48 -10.85 4.53 8.70
N ARG A 49 -11.18 4.07 7.49
CA ARG A 49 -11.65 2.69 7.25
C ARG A 49 -10.57 1.66 7.55
N VAL A 50 -9.33 1.93 7.13
CA VAL A 50 -8.19 1.05 7.42
C VAL A 50 -7.95 0.95 8.92
N ALA A 51 -8.00 2.06 9.65
CA ALA A 51 -7.86 2.05 11.11
C ALA A 51 -8.96 1.22 11.79
N ALA A 52 -10.22 1.37 11.36
CA ALA A 52 -11.34 0.58 11.89
C ALA A 52 -11.18 -0.92 11.61
N LEU A 53 -10.73 -1.29 10.40
CA LEU A 53 -10.45 -2.68 10.05
C LEU A 53 -9.28 -3.23 10.87
N GLN A 54 -8.23 -2.45 11.09
CA GLN A 54 -7.11 -2.84 11.93
C GLN A 54 -7.58 -3.14 13.36
N GLU A 55 -8.40 -2.28 13.95
CA GLU A 55 -8.98 -2.52 15.28
C GLU A 55 -9.82 -3.80 15.31
N ALA A 56 -10.70 -3.99 14.31
CA ALA A 56 -11.54 -5.18 14.22
C ALA A 56 -10.72 -6.47 14.14
N VAL A 57 -9.64 -6.48 13.35
CA VAL A 57 -8.74 -7.64 13.22
C VAL A 57 -7.99 -7.89 14.53
N LEU A 58 -7.50 -6.84 15.20
CA LEU A 58 -6.78 -6.98 16.47
C LEU A 58 -7.66 -7.54 17.59
N LEU A 59 -8.96 -7.20 17.60
CA LEU A 59 -9.94 -7.69 18.56
C LEU A 59 -10.52 -9.07 18.19
N GLU A 60 -10.23 -9.57 16.99
CA GLU A 60 -10.76 -10.84 16.54
C GLU A 60 -10.17 -12.00 17.37
N PRO A 61 -11.01 -12.87 17.99
CA PRO A 61 -10.54 -13.89 18.92
C PRO A 61 -9.52 -14.86 18.32
N ALA A 62 -9.68 -15.23 17.04
CA ALA A 62 -8.77 -16.11 16.34
C ALA A 62 -7.41 -15.45 16.08
N PHE A 63 -7.41 -14.16 15.76
CA PHE A 63 -6.18 -13.39 15.58
C PHE A 63 -5.46 -13.20 16.92
N ALA A 64 -6.19 -12.82 17.98
CA ALA A 64 -5.63 -12.67 19.32
C ALA A 64 -5.01 -13.98 19.85
N ALA A 65 -5.67 -15.13 19.62
CA ALA A 65 -5.14 -16.43 19.98
C ALA A 65 -3.83 -16.77 19.23
N ARG A 66 -3.76 -16.47 17.93
CA ARG A 66 -2.55 -16.66 17.10
C ARG A 66 -1.42 -15.70 17.52
N ALA A 67 -1.73 -14.44 17.76
CA ALA A 67 -0.76 -13.44 18.22
C ALA A 67 -0.14 -13.84 19.57
N ALA A 68 -0.97 -14.26 20.52
CA ALA A 68 -0.50 -14.74 21.82
C ALA A 68 0.30 -16.05 21.73
N ALA A 69 -0.07 -16.96 20.83
CA ALA A 69 0.71 -18.19 20.60
C ALA A 69 2.09 -17.89 20.01
N ARG A 70 2.19 -16.92 19.09
CA ARG A 70 3.45 -16.46 18.49
C ARG A 70 4.38 -15.79 19.50
N GLU A 71 3.83 -15.00 20.41
CA GLU A 71 4.63 -14.33 21.45
C GLU A 71 5.22 -15.35 22.44
N ARG A 72 4.44 -16.38 22.80
CA ARG A 72 4.91 -17.49 23.64
C ARG A 72 6.00 -18.33 22.97
N SER A 73 5.93 -18.54 21.66
CA SER A 73 6.98 -19.27 20.92
C SER A 73 8.22 -18.41 20.64
N ALA A 74 8.07 -17.08 20.51
CA ALA A 74 9.20 -16.15 20.37
C ALA A 74 9.94 -15.90 21.69
N GLY A 75 9.24 -15.91 22.83
CA GLY A 75 9.83 -15.78 24.17
C GLY A 75 10.58 -17.02 24.68
N GLY A 76 10.55 -18.13 23.94
CA GLY A 76 11.17 -19.41 24.33
C GLY A 76 12.70 -19.47 24.28
N VAL A 77 13.39 -18.40 23.86
CA VAL A 77 14.87 -18.40 23.74
C VAL A 77 15.60 -18.00 25.04
N PHE A 78 14.91 -17.45 26.07
CA PHE A 78 15.56 -17.02 27.32
C PHE A 78 14.77 -17.36 28.61
N GLY A 79 14.25 -18.58 28.74
CA GLY A 79 13.65 -19.07 30.00
C GLY A 79 14.01 -20.53 30.23
N GLY A 80 14.97 -20.80 31.12
CA GLY A 80 15.49 -22.14 31.36
C GLY A 80 14.48 -23.12 31.96
N GLY A 81 14.74 -24.41 31.71
CA GLY A 81 14.30 -25.50 32.59
C GLY A 81 13.42 -26.58 31.93
N GLY A 82 14.06 -27.56 31.30
CA GLY A 82 13.72 -28.98 31.42
C GLY A 82 12.54 -29.55 30.64
N GLY A 83 12.82 -30.58 29.81
CA GLY A 83 11.87 -31.66 29.56
C GLY A 83 11.72 -32.13 28.11
N GLY A 84 12.47 -33.19 27.76
CA GLY A 84 11.92 -34.33 27.02
C GLY A 84 11.58 -34.19 25.54
N GLY A 85 12.53 -34.59 24.69
CA GLY A 85 12.39 -35.57 23.59
C GLY A 85 11.18 -35.58 22.66
N GLY A 86 11.45 -35.56 21.35
CA GLY A 86 10.56 -36.13 20.35
C GLY A 86 10.69 -35.46 18.98
N GLY A 87 11.10 -36.21 17.97
CA GLY A 87 11.45 -35.73 16.65
C GLY A 87 10.31 -35.10 15.84
N GLY A 88 10.69 -34.32 14.84
CA GLY A 88 9.78 -33.73 13.87
C GLY A 88 10.50 -32.77 12.94
N SER A 89 11.32 -33.30 12.04
CA SER A 89 11.77 -32.57 10.84
C SER A 89 10.57 -32.39 9.91
N GLY A 90 9.75 -31.36 10.13
CA GLY A 90 8.67 -30.93 9.25
C GLY A 90 9.05 -29.59 8.62
N GLY A 91 9.31 -29.60 7.31
CA GLY A 91 9.99 -28.52 6.60
C GLY A 91 9.23 -27.21 6.49
N LEU A 92 10.00 -26.13 6.45
CA LEU A 92 9.65 -24.74 6.11
C LEU A 92 9.06 -24.55 4.68
N ALA A 93 8.69 -25.63 3.98
CA ALA A 93 8.31 -25.59 2.57
C ALA A 93 6.80 -25.72 2.30
N ASP A 94 6.00 -26.12 3.28
CA ASP A 94 4.58 -26.47 3.06
C ASP A 94 3.59 -25.30 3.32
N GLU A 95 4.05 -24.17 3.87
CA GLU A 95 3.20 -23.06 4.32
C GLU A 95 3.05 -21.91 3.28
N MET A 96 3.30 -22.20 2.00
CA MET A 96 3.08 -21.26 0.87
C MET A 96 1.86 -21.63 0.00
N GLY A 97 1.06 -22.62 0.42
CA GLY A 97 -0.18 -23.01 -0.23
C GLY A 97 -1.40 -22.35 0.40
N ALA A 98 -2.09 -21.52 -0.38
CA ALA A 98 -3.44 -20.97 -0.12
C ALA A 98 -3.52 -19.67 0.71
N LEU A 99 -3.06 -18.57 0.11
CA LEU A 99 -3.76 -17.30 0.32
C LEU A 99 -5.15 -17.40 -0.33
N PRO A 100 -6.25 -17.10 0.38
CA PRO A 100 -7.58 -17.07 -0.24
C PRO A 100 -7.61 -15.96 -1.29
N ALA A 101 -8.02 -16.32 -2.52
CA ALA A 101 -8.24 -15.36 -3.59
C ALA A 101 -9.26 -14.30 -3.14
N PHE A 102 -8.84 -13.05 -3.10
CA PHE A 102 -9.70 -11.91 -2.82
C PHE A 102 -10.71 -11.78 -3.97
N ALA A 103 -11.96 -12.16 -3.71
CA ALA A 103 -13.04 -12.02 -4.69
C ALA A 103 -13.46 -10.53 -4.78
N PRO A 104 -13.57 -9.95 -5.98
CA PRO A 104 -14.12 -8.61 -6.14
C PRO A 104 -15.61 -8.63 -5.81
N VAL A 105 -16.02 -7.80 -4.85
CA VAL A 105 -17.43 -7.48 -4.61
C VAL A 105 -17.89 -6.59 -5.77
N GLY A 106 -18.81 -7.13 -6.57
CA GLY A 106 -19.55 -6.38 -7.60
C GLY A 106 -20.69 -5.57 -7.03
#